data_AF-A0A859CW06-F1
#
_entry.id   AF-A0A859CW06-F1
#
_cell.length_a   1.000
_cell.length_b   1.000
_cell.length_c   1.000
_cell.angle_alpha   90.00
_cell.angle_beta   90.00
_cell.angle_gamma   90.00
#
_symmetry.space_group_name_H-M   'P 1'
#
loop_
_entity.id
_entity.type
_entity.pdbx_description
1 polymer ?
#
loop_
_entity_poly.entity_id
_entity_poly.type
_entity_poly.pdbx_seq_one_letter_code
_entity_poly.pdbx_strand_id
1 'polypeptide(L)' 'MSHQLTFADSEFNNKRRKTRKEIFLSRMNELMPWDQLEAIIEPFYPKPGKSRRPYPLSTMLRIHCM' A
#
# COMPACT_ATOMS: atom_id res chain seq x y z
N MET A 1 -14.98 -19.77 -2.50
CA MET A 1 -16.20 -19.05 -2.88
C MET A 1 -15.83 -18.01 -3.93
N SER A 2 -16.09 -18.31 -5.19
CA SER A 2 -15.85 -17.39 -6.32
C SER A 2 -16.72 -16.16 -6.16
N HIS A 3 -16.10 -14.98 -6.05
CA HIS A 3 -16.81 -13.71 -5.99
C HIS A 3 -17.38 -13.41 -7.39
N GLN A 4 -18.62 -13.85 -7.65
CA GLN A 4 -19.32 -13.58 -8.89
C GLN A 4 -19.81 -12.13 -8.86
N LEU A 5 -19.14 -11.28 -9.64
CA LEU A 5 -19.52 -9.88 -9.80
C LEU A 5 -20.86 -9.82 -10.54
N THR A 6 -21.82 -9.06 -10.02
CA THR A 6 -23.07 -8.81 -10.74
C THR A 6 -22.81 -7.86 -11.92
N PHE A 7 -23.71 -7.84 -12.91
CA PHE A 7 -23.60 -6.92 -14.04
C PHE A 7 -23.47 -5.46 -13.58
N ALA A 8 -24.22 -5.06 -12.54
CA ALA A 8 -24.08 -3.75 -11.92
C ALA A 8 -22.67 -3.52 -11.35
N ASP A 9 -22.12 -4.46 -10.57
CA ASP A 9 -20.77 -4.33 -9.99
C ASP A 9 -19.68 -4.19 -11.07
N SER A 10 -19.81 -4.94 -12.18
CA SER A 10 -18.87 -4.88 -13.30
C SER A 10 -18.91 -3.55 -14.05
N GLU A 11 -20.09 -2.95 -14.21
CA GLU A 11 -20.24 -1.65 -14.86
C GLU A 11 -19.74 -0.50 -13.97
N PHE A 12 -19.98 -0.58 -12.66
CA PHE A 12 -19.54 0.44 -11.71
C PHE A 12 -18.03 0.40 -11.43
N ASN A 13 -17.41 -0.79 -11.41
CA ASN A 13 -15.97 -0.91 -11.21
C ASN A 13 -15.15 -0.22 -12.32
N ASN A 14 -15.62 -0.27 -13.57
CA ASN A 14 -14.95 0.39 -14.70
C ASN A 14 -15.22 1.89 -14.83
N LYS A 15 -16.30 2.40 -14.20
CA LYS A 15 -16.71 3.83 -14.27
C LYS A 15 -16.38 4.62 -13.01
N ARG A 16 -15.75 4.00 -12.00
CA ARG A 16 -15.41 4.68 -10.75
C ARG A 16 -14.41 5.80 -11.02
N ARG A 17 -14.84 7.05 -10.79
CA ARG A 17 -13.95 8.21 -10.79
C ARG A 17 -12.85 7.99 -9.76
N LYS A 18 -11.59 7.95 -10.22
CA LYS A 18 -10.45 7.93 -9.31
C LYS A 18 -10.44 9.23 -8.50
N THR A 19 -10.35 9.11 -7.19
CA THR A 19 -10.22 10.30 -6.34
C THR A 19 -8.85 10.94 -6.55
N ARG A 20 -8.72 12.24 -6.25
CA ARG A 20 -7.41 12.93 -6.29
C ARG A 20 -6.36 12.21 -5.44
N LYS A 21 -6.77 11.65 -4.30
CA LYS A 21 -5.92 10.85 -3.42
C LYS A 21 -5.46 9.55 -4.08
N GLU A 22 -6.35 8.80 -4.72
CA GLU A 22 -5.98 7.58 -5.45
C GLU A 22 -5.01 7.87 -6.59
N ILE A 23 -5.22 8.97 -7.33
CA ILE A 23 -4.31 9.39 -8.40
C ILE A 23 -2.93 9.76 -7.83
N PHE A 24 -2.90 10.51 -6.74
CA PHE A 24 -1.66 10.87 -6.05
C PHE A 24 -0.90 9.62 -5.58
N LEU A 25 -1.56 8.71 -4.86
CA LEU A 25 -0.97 7.48 -4.36
C LEU A 25 -0.46 6.58 -5.49
N SER A 26 -1.17 6.49 -6.61
CA SER A 26 -0.72 5.74 -7.81
C SER A 26 0.59 6.31 -8.36
N ARG A 27 0.67 7.64 -8.51
CA ARG A 27 1.88 8.30 -9.00
C ARG A 27 3.04 8.15 -8.02
N MET A 28 2.78 8.31 -6.72
CA MET A 28 3.81 8.13 -5.70
C MET A 28 4.34 6.69 -5.63
N ASN A 29 3.48 5.70 -5.88
CA ASN A 29 3.92 4.30 -5.97
C ASN A 29 4.87 4.05 -7.16
N GLU A 30 4.66 4.74 -8.29
CA GLU A 30 5.52 4.61 -9.48
C GLU A 30 6.82 5.41 -9.36
N LEU A 31 6.79 6.58 -8.71
CA LEU A 31 7.95 7.47 -8.63
C LEU A 31 8.95 7.07 -7.54
N MET A 32 8.47 6.48 -6.43
CA MET A 32 9.31 6.16 -5.29
C MET A 32 9.92 4.76 -5.41
N PRO A 33 11.24 4.59 -5.23
CA PRO A 33 11.90 3.29 -5.26
C PRO A 33 11.71 2.56 -3.91
N TRP A 34 10.48 2.11 -3.62
CA TRP A 34 10.12 1.51 -2.34
C TRP A 34 11.01 0.35 -1.94
N ASP A 35 11.28 -0.58 -2.85
CA ASP A 35 12.10 -1.76 -2.56
C ASP A 35 13.53 -1.40 -2.14
N GLN A 36 14.10 -0.36 -2.77
CA GLN A 36 15.45 0.12 -2.43
C GLN A 36 15.46 0.81 -1.06
N LEU A 37 14.43 1.60 -0.77
CA LEU A 37 14.30 2.28 0.51
C LEU A 37 14.06 1.28 1.65
N GLU A 38 13.20 0.30 1.43
CA GLU A 38 12.95 -0.78 2.38
C GLU A 38 14.23 -1.57 2.66
N ALA A 39 15.02 -1.92 1.64
CA ALA A 39 16.29 -2.63 1.81
C ALA A 39 17.32 -1.84 2.64
N ILE A 40 17.34 -0.51 2.54
CA ILE A 40 18.24 0.35 3.33
C ILE A 40 17.77 0.44 4.79
N ILE A 41 16.45 0.44 5.02
CA ILE A 41 15.87 0.65 6.36
C ILE A 41 15.74 -0.66 7.13
N GLU A 42 15.51 -1.79 6.46
CA GLU A 42 15.28 -3.11 7.06
C GLU A 42 16.33 -3.52 8.11
N PRO A 43 17.64 -3.30 7.93
CA PRO A 43 18.65 -3.63 8.95
C PRO A 43 18.47 -2.87 10.27
N PHE A 44 17.91 -1.66 10.23
CA PHE A 44 17.71 -0.79 11.38
C PHE A 44 16.28 -0.89 11.96
N TYR A 45 15.36 -1.51 11.24
CA TYR A 45 13.98 -1.62 11.67
C TYR A 45 13.83 -2.60 12.85
N PRO A 46 13.03 -2.27 13.88
CA PRO A 46 12.88 -3.12 15.05
C PRO A 46 12.41 -4.53 14.65
N LYS A 47 13.20 -5.53 15.05
CA LYS A 47 12.84 -6.93 14.87
C LYS A 47 11.88 -7.36 15.98
N PRO A 48 10.90 -8.24 15.69
CA PRO A 48 9.95 -8.70 16.69
C PRO A 48 10.67 -9.44 17.82
N GLY A 49 10.67 -8.84 19.01
CA GLY A 49 11.12 -9.48 20.26
C GLY A 49 9.96 -10.11 21.05
N LYS A 50 10.12 -10.25 22.37
CA LYS A 50 9.06 -10.76 23.28
C LYS A 50 7.93 -9.75 23.57
N SER A 51 8.07 -8.52 23.12
CA SER A 51 7.12 -7.42 23.37
C SER A 51 6.16 -7.22 22.19
N ARG A 52 5.42 -6.10 22.20
CA ARG A 52 4.54 -5.69 21.12
C ARG A 52 5.29 -5.71 19.79
N ARG A 53 4.74 -6.44 18.82
CA ARG A 53 5.31 -6.52 17.48
C ARG A 53 5.23 -5.14 16.82
N PRO A 54 6.33 -4.65 16.22
CA PRO A 54 6.27 -3.47 15.39
C PRO A 54 5.38 -3.74 14.18
N TYR A 55 4.78 -2.69 13.65
CA TYR A 55 4.05 -2.78 12.38
C TYR A 55 5.01 -3.19 11.25
N PRO A 56 4.51 -3.75 10.13
CA PRO A 56 5.36 -4.03 8.98
C PRO A 56 6.07 -2.75 8.50
N LEU A 57 7.35 -2.88 8.14
CA LEU A 57 8.17 -1.76 7.66
C LEU A 57 7.49 -1.03 6.50
N SER A 58 7.04 -1.78 5.49
CA SER A 58 6.36 -1.22 4.31
C SER A 58 5.13 -0.39 4.67
N THR A 59 4.30 -0.87 5.61
CA THR A 59 3.12 -0.14 6.09
C THR A 59 3.52 1.14 6.82
N MET A 60 4.48 1.06 7.73
CA MET A 60 4.96 2.23 8.47
C MET A 60 5.57 3.28 7.55
N LEU A 61 6.42 2.83 6.62
CA LEU A 61 7.07 3.68 5.64
C LEU A 61 6.04 4.41 4.77
N ARG A 62 5.05 3.69 4.25
CA ARG A 62 3.99 4.26 3.40
C ARG A 62 3.11 5.27 4.14
N ILE A 63 2.82 5.06 5.43
CA ILE A 63 2.03 5.99 6.24
C ILE A 63 2.75 7.32 6.48
N HIS A 64 4.08 7.29 6.65
CA HIS A 64 4.85 8.49 6.98
C HIS A 64 5.31 9.25 5.73
N CYS A 65 5.43 8.57 4.59
CA CYS A 65 5.90 9.17 3.35
C CYS A 65 4.78 9.56 2.35
N MET A 66 3.51 9.24 2.63
CA MET A 66 2.35 9.56 1.76
C MET A 66 1.25 10.32 2.51
#